data_AF-A0A535MWF9-F1
#
_entry.id   AF-A0A535MWF9-F1
#
_cell.length_a   1.000
_cell.length_b   1.000
_cell.length_c   1.000
_cell.angle_alpha   90.00
_cell.angle_beta   90.00
_cell.angle_gamma   90.00
#
_symmetry.space_group_name_H-M   'P 1'
#
loop_
_entity.id
_entity.type
_entity.pdbx_description
1 polymer ?
#
loop_
_entity_poly.entity_id
_entity_poly.type
_entity_poly.pdbx_seq_one_letter_code
_entity_poly.pdbx_strand_id
1 'polypeptide(L)'
;MREMLAGGRRRIVLLAAALALSLGWVTGSPMVALATTVTGLEDTASQWGIFWDNGTGTGSITNVSSPSRDSDQSMKISLTSGSSYVGLHAYRNLAADDAATTFQIDDYYYFTTTTPIQALEFTMNKWVNNTRYEWAMQWENKGTGVPPPVWRIWTGSSWQSTGHTQSLAVNTWHHIQIKGTVSGGQVHYVSFTSDSLSASLGQSYPPVSSTGDKLAIAFQLDSDSNGDAYTLYADTITFSHS
;
A
#
# COMPACT_ATOMS: atom_id res chain seq x y z
N MET A 1 0.22 -85.89 67.11
CA MET A 1 -0.90 -85.23 67.81
C MET A 1 -1.25 -83.98 67.02
N ARG A 2 -2.37 -84.01 66.24
CA ARG A 2 -3.11 -82.88 65.62
C ARG A 2 -2.30 -81.91 64.70
N GLU A 3 -2.81 -81.25 63.68
CA GLU A 3 -4.11 -81.11 63.01
C GLU A 3 -3.86 -80.47 61.61
N MET A 4 -4.85 -80.61 60.74
CA MET A 4 -5.03 -80.04 59.39
C MET A 4 -4.92 -78.50 59.28
N LEU A 5 -4.72 -78.02 58.03
CA LEU A 5 -5.47 -76.96 57.27
C LEU A 5 -4.51 -76.26 56.27
N ALA A 6 -4.59 -76.39 54.94
CA ALA A 6 -5.60 -75.99 53.94
C ALA A 6 -5.62 -74.49 53.55
N GLY A 7 -5.53 -74.23 52.22
CA GLY A 7 -5.93 -72.99 51.54
C GLY A 7 -4.77 -72.03 51.19
N GLY A 8 -4.64 -71.42 50.00
CA GLY A 8 -5.41 -71.41 48.76
C GLY A 8 -4.64 -70.56 47.75
N ARG A 9 -4.55 -71.00 46.48
CA ARG A 9 -3.83 -70.30 45.41
C ARG A 9 -4.65 -69.13 44.88
N ARG A 10 -4.19 -67.88 45.06
CA ARG A 10 -4.75 -66.70 44.38
C ARG A 10 -4.17 -66.61 42.96
N ARG A 11 -5.05 -66.66 41.96
CA ARG A 11 -4.74 -66.32 40.56
C ARG A 11 -4.75 -64.80 40.42
N ILE A 12 -3.64 -64.23 39.93
CA ILE A 12 -3.56 -62.82 39.51
C ILE A 12 -4.05 -62.78 38.06
N VAL A 13 -5.14 -62.08 37.81
CA VAL A 13 -5.63 -61.76 36.46
C VAL A 13 -5.11 -60.36 36.12
N LEU A 14 -4.20 -60.29 35.13
CA LEU A 14 -3.74 -59.04 34.53
C LEU A 14 -4.82 -58.55 33.56
N LEU A 15 -5.48 -57.43 33.88
CA LEU A 15 -6.24 -56.65 32.91
C LEU A 15 -5.27 -55.75 32.13
N ALA A 16 -5.05 -56.07 30.85
CA ALA A 16 -4.43 -55.16 29.91
C ALA A 16 -5.50 -54.19 29.37
N ALA A 17 -5.48 -52.94 29.81
CA ALA A 17 -6.28 -51.87 29.20
C ALA A 17 -5.57 -51.40 27.93
N ALA A 18 -6.12 -51.74 26.77
CA ALA A 18 -5.70 -51.18 25.50
C ALA A 18 -6.24 -49.75 25.39
N LEU A 19 -5.36 -48.76 25.55
CA LEU A 19 -5.67 -47.34 25.31
C LEU A 19 -5.54 -47.09 23.80
N ALA A 20 -6.65 -47.04 23.09
CA ALA A 20 -6.68 -46.60 21.69
C ALA A 20 -6.46 -45.08 21.64
N LEU A 21 -5.24 -44.64 21.31
CA LEU A 21 -4.99 -43.24 20.93
C LEU A 21 -5.59 -43.00 19.54
N SER A 22 -6.75 -42.37 19.50
CA SER A 22 -7.24 -41.72 18.29
C SER A 22 -6.35 -40.50 17.99
N LEU A 23 -5.48 -40.59 16.97
CA LEU A 23 -4.88 -39.41 16.34
C LEU A 23 -6.01 -38.64 15.64
N GLY A 24 -6.64 -37.73 16.36
CA GLY A 24 -7.51 -36.73 15.78
C GLY A 24 -6.66 -35.82 14.90
N TRP A 25 -6.88 -35.87 13.59
CA TRP A 25 -6.38 -34.85 12.66
C TRP A 25 -7.09 -33.55 13.01
N VAL A 26 -6.43 -32.71 13.80
CA VAL A 26 -6.86 -31.32 13.98
C VAL A 26 -6.58 -30.65 12.65
N THR A 27 -7.62 -30.54 11.82
CA THR A 27 -7.60 -29.63 10.67
C THR A 27 -7.49 -28.23 11.25
N GLY A 28 -6.27 -27.72 11.34
CA GLY A 28 -6.03 -26.34 11.78
C GLY A 28 -6.85 -25.41 10.90
N SER A 29 -7.79 -24.69 11.49
CA SER A 29 -8.45 -23.60 10.81
C SER A 29 -7.36 -22.67 10.25
N PRO A 30 -7.46 -22.22 8.99
CA PRO A 30 -6.49 -21.28 8.45
C PRO A 30 -6.44 -20.07 9.37
N MET A 31 -5.26 -19.79 9.93
CA MET A 31 -5.07 -18.57 10.72
C MET A 31 -5.28 -17.40 9.78
N VAL A 32 -6.28 -16.56 10.05
CA VAL A 32 -6.45 -15.29 9.37
C VAL A 32 -5.25 -14.43 9.75
N ALA A 33 -4.41 -14.08 8.78
CA ALA A 33 -3.32 -13.13 9.00
C ALA A 33 -3.93 -11.82 9.54
N LEU A 34 -3.43 -11.35 10.68
CA LEU A 34 -3.85 -10.08 11.24
C LEU A 34 -3.34 -8.97 10.32
N ALA A 35 -4.22 -8.04 9.96
CA ALA A 35 -3.81 -6.87 9.20
C ALA A 35 -2.89 -5.99 10.05
N THR A 36 -1.74 -5.63 9.47
CA THR A 36 -0.82 -4.63 10.01
C THR A 36 -1.18 -3.28 9.41
N THR A 37 -1.38 -2.28 10.27
CA THR A 37 -1.70 -0.91 9.86
C THR A 37 -0.69 0.06 10.45
N VAL A 38 -0.18 0.97 9.62
CA VAL A 38 0.68 2.09 10.02
C VAL A 38 -0.02 3.38 9.65
N THR A 39 -0.16 4.28 10.61
CA THR A 39 -0.85 5.58 10.49
C THR A 39 0.12 6.73 10.71
N GLY A 40 -0.26 7.96 10.34
CA GLY A 40 0.55 9.16 10.57
C GLY A 40 1.86 9.10 9.81
N LEU A 41 1.85 8.56 8.58
CA LEU A 41 3.10 8.40 7.84
C LEU A 41 3.70 9.75 7.41
N GLU A 42 2.91 10.80 7.35
CA GLU A 42 3.26 12.20 7.08
C GLU A 42 4.02 12.84 8.24
N ASP A 43 3.75 12.47 9.50
CA ASP A 43 4.19 13.19 10.72
C ASP A 43 5.72 13.29 10.86
N THR A 44 6.46 12.49 10.10
CA THR A 44 7.91 12.44 10.14
C THR A 44 8.49 12.57 8.73
N ALA A 45 8.40 13.77 8.13
CA ALA A 45 8.93 14.07 6.80
C ALA A 45 10.40 13.67 6.61
N SER A 46 11.20 13.67 7.69
CA SER A 46 12.60 13.24 7.66
C SER A 46 12.82 11.75 7.32
N GLN A 47 11.77 10.93 7.38
CA GLN A 47 11.78 9.52 6.97
C GLN A 47 11.40 9.32 5.50
N TRP A 48 11.04 10.40 4.80
CA TRP A 48 10.73 10.38 3.38
C TRP A 48 11.96 10.77 2.55
N GLY A 49 12.16 10.07 1.44
CA GLY A 49 13.18 10.36 0.45
C GLY A 49 12.58 11.01 -0.80
N ILE A 50 13.44 11.64 -1.59
CA ILE A 50 13.12 12.10 -2.94
C ILE A 50 13.86 11.22 -3.94
N PHE A 51 13.13 10.74 -4.95
CA PHE A 51 13.67 10.18 -6.19
C PHE A 51 13.21 11.06 -7.35
N TRP A 52 14.05 11.23 -8.37
CA TRP A 52 13.72 12.01 -9.57
C TRP A 52 13.44 11.06 -10.72
N ASP A 53 12.25 11.14 -11.28
CA ASP A 53 11.85 10.43 -12.49
C ASP A 53 11.90 11.34 -13.72
N ASN A 54 12.24 10.78 -14.88
CA ASN A 54 12.26 11.45 -16.19
C ASN A 54 12.99 12.80 -16.25
N GLY A 55 13.98 13.04 -15.38
CA GLY A 55 14.74 14.28 -15.42
C GLY A 55 15.47 14.60 -14.13
N THR A 56 15.77 15.88 -13.96
CA THR A 56 16.41 16.42 -12.75
C THR A 56 15.66 17.66 -12.29
N GLY A 57 15.53 17.82 -10.98
CA GLY A 57 14.87 18.98 -10.40
C GLY A 57 15.43 19.34 -9.04
N THR A 58 14.81 20.36 -8.43
CA THR A 58 15.01 20.74 -7.03
C THR A 58 13.68 20.62 -6.32
N GLY A 59 13.70 20.04 -5.12
CA GLY A 59 12.49 19.87 -4.32
C GLY A 59 12.79 19.63 -2.85
N SER A 60 11.74 19.60 -2.05
CA SER A 60 11.84 19.40 -0.60
C SER A 60 10.62 18.65 -0.06
N ILE A 61 10.83 17.97 1.07
CA ILE A 61 9.78 17.35 1.87
C ILE A 61 9.94 17.87 3.30
N THR A 62 8.90 18.48 3.86
CA THR A 62 8.93 19.10 5.19
C THR A 62 7.58 18.96 5.86
N ASN A 63 7.54 18.82 7.19
CA ASN A 63 6.29 18.99 7.92
C ASN A 63 5.91 20.45 8.06
N VAL A 64 4.61 20.76 7.99
CA VAL A 64 4.05 22.09 8.19
C VAL A 64 2.79 22.01 9.04
N SER A 65 2.49 23.08 9.78
CA SER A 65 1.28 23.15 10.61
C SER A 65 0.03 23.60 9.84
N SER A 66 0.17 24.07 8.59
CA SER A 66 -0.96 24.52 7.76
C SER A 66 -0.60 24.50 6.27
N PRO A 67 -1.52 24.06 5.38
CA PRO A 67 -2.79 23.40 5.72
C PRO A 67 -2.54 22.05 6.43
N SER A 68 -3.43 21.67 7.34
CA SER A 68 -3.45 20.33 7.98
C SER A 68 -4.90 19.93 8.24
N ARG A 69 -5.16 18.63 8.23
CA ARG A 69 -6.48 17.98 8.33
C ARG A 69 -6.82 17.61 9.77
N ASP A 70 -5.81 17.29 10.57
CA ASP A 70 -5.93 17.01 11.98
C ASP A 70 -5.30 18.14 12.82
N SER A 71 -5.05 17.88 14.11
CA SER A 71 -4.46 18.86 15.02
C SER A 71 -2.94 18.91 14.98
N ASP A 72 -2.30 18.07 14.16
CA ASP A 72 -0.86 17.85 14.17
C ASP A 72 -0.18 18.58 12.99
N GLN A 73 0.44 17.88 12.04
CA GLN A 73 1.18 18.47 10.93
C GLN A 73 0.93 17.70 9.64
N SER A 74 0.74 18.40 8.52
CA SER A 74 0.78 17.76 7.21
C SER A 74 2.21 17.67 6.68
N MET A 75 2.43 16.75 5.74
CA MET A 75 3.66 16.70 4.96
C MET A 75 3.51 17.55 3.70
N LYS A 76 4.35 18.58 3.58
CA LYS A 76 4.50 19.39 2.37
C LYS A 76 5.58 18.80 1.47
N ILE A 77 5.20 18.47 0.23
CA ILE A 77 6.09 18.01 -0.84
C ILE A 77 6.13 19.11 -1.92
N SER A 78 7.29 19.70 -2.15
CA SER A 78 7.45 20.81 -3.09
C SER A 78 8.40 20.46 -4.22
N LEU A 79 7.89 20.47 -5.45
CA LEU A 79 8.70 20.64 -6.65
C LEU A 79 9.00 22.14 -6.81
N THR A 80 10.26 22.52 -6.69
CA THR A 80 10.68 23.94 -6.70
C THR A 80 11.16 24.39 -8.08
N SER A 81 11.75 23.48 -8.84
CA SER A 81 12.11 23.66 -10.25
C SER A 81 12.44 22.31 -10.87
N GLY A 82 12.32 22.20 -12.18
CA GLY A 82 12.52 20.94 -12.88
C GLY A 82 12.90 21.09 -14.34
N SER A 83 13.47 20.05 -14.92
CA SER A 83 13.43 19.85 -16.37
C SER A 83 12.00 19.57 -16.84
N SER A 84 11.77 19.70 -18.15
CA SER A 84 10.52 19.31 -18.81
C SER A 84 10.09 17.90 -18.39
N TYR A 85 8.83 17.74 -17.97
CA TYR A 85 8.22 16.46 -17.56
C TYR A 85 8.97 15.71 -16.45
N VAL A 86 9.62 16.43 -15.52
CA VAL A 86 10.25 15.80 -14.37
C VAL A 86 9.19 15.32 -13.36
N GLY A 87 9.42 14.15 -12.77
CA GLY A 87 8.66 13.63 -11.64
C GLY A 87 9.45 13.72 -10.34
N LEU A 88 8.92 14.39 -9.32
CA LEU A 88 9.43 14.31 -7.95
C LEU A 88 8.69 13.18 -7.22
N HIS A 89 9.37 12.07 -6.98
CA HIS A 89 8.86 10.93 -6.24
C HIS A 89 9.22 11.06 -4.74
N ALA A 90 8.25 11.45 -3.91
CA ALA A 90 8.39 11.45 -2.45
C ALA A 90 8.01 10.07 -1.93
N TYR A 91 8.98 9.29 -1.42
CA TYR A 91 8.77 7.90 -1.02
C TYR A 91 9.12 7.64 0.44
N ARG A 92 8.43 6.68 1.06
CA ARG A 92 8.76 6.14 2.38
C ARG A 92 8.87 4.63 2.32
N ASN A 93 10.04 4.12 2.70
CA ASN A 93 10.25 2.69 2.88
C ASN A 93 9.68 2.25 4.24
N LEU A 94 9.09 1.07 4.25
CA LEU A 94 8.52 0.41 5.41
C LEU A 94 9.13 -0.99 5.56
N ALA A 95 8.92 -1.61 6.72
CA ALA A 95 9.36 -2.98 6.95
C ALA A 95 8.80 -3.92 5.87
N ALA A 96 9.61 -4.90 5.44
CA ALA A 96 9.16 -5.93 4.52
C ALA A 96 8.11 -6.83 5.19
N ASP A 97 7.11 -7.25 4.41
CA ASP A 97 6.20 -8.33 4.76
C ASP A 97 6.01 -9.23 3.52
N ASP A 98 6.75 -10.32 3.48
CA ASP A 98 6.75 -11.27 2.36
C ASP A 98 5.43 -12.03 2.26
N ALA A 99 4.72 -12.21 3.38
CA ALA A 99 3.47 -12.96 3.46
C ALA A 99 2.27 -12.11 3.04
N ALA A 100 2.34 -10.78 3.18
CA ALA A 100 1.25 -9.89 2.83
C ALA A 100 0.80 -10.05 1.36
N THR A 101 -0.50 -10.19 1.17
CA THR A 101 -1.14 -10.34 -0.15
C THR A 101 -2.21 -9.30 -0.40
N THR A 102 -2.65 -8.54 0.60
CA THR A 102 -3.59 -7.43 0.46
C THR A 102 -2.92 -6.15 0.92
N PHE A 103 -3.17 -5.06 0.21
CA PHE A 103 -2.56 -3.75 0.44
C PHE A 103 -3.61 -2.66 0.28
N GLN A 104 -3.55 -1.65 1.14
CA GLN A 104 -4.38 -0.46 1.03
C GLN A 104 -3.62 0.77 1.50
N ILE A 105 -3.71 1.86 0.73
CA ILE A 105 -3.40 3.20 1.19
C ILE A 105 -4.71 4.00 1.33
N ASP A 106 -4.75 4.84 2.35
CA ASP A 106 -5.82 5.78 2.67
C ASP A 106 -5.13 7.10 3.03
N ASP A 107 -5.39 8.16 2.28
CA ASP A 107 -4.65 9.43 2.37
C ASP A 107 -5.54 10.63 2.05
N TYR A 108 -5.24 11.76 2.68
CA TYR A 108 -5.77 13.05 2.29
C TYR A 108 -4.68 13.90 1.65
N TYR A 109 -5.01 14.52 0.52
CA TYR A 109 -4.08 15.36 -0.22
C TYR A 109 -4.69 16.72 -0.56
N TYR A 110 -3.84 17.73 -0.67
CA TYR A 110 -4.21 19.11 -0.92
C TYR A 110 -3.20 19.78 -1.84
N PHE A 111 -3.67 20.61 -2.76
CA PHE A 111 -2.83 21.43 -3.61
C PHE A 111 -3.49 22.80 -3.85
N THR A 112 -2.67 23.81 -4.11
CA THR A 112 -3.13 25.21 -4.27
C THR A 112 -3.33 25.63 -5.72
N THR A 113 -2.83 24.85 -6.67
CA THR A 113 -2.89 25.13 -8.11
C THR A 113 -3.09 23.84 -8.90
N THR A 114 -3.82 23.88 -10.02
CA THR A 114 -3.93 22.75 -10.97
C THR A 114 -2.93 22.84 -12.12
N THR A 115 -2.37 24.01 -12.37
CA THR A 115 -1.23 24.22 -13.26
C THR A 115 -0.02 24.50 -12.36
N PRO A 116 1.14 23.85 -12.57
CA PRO A 116 1.60 23.08 -13.72
C PRO A 116 1.50 21.56 -13.55
N ILE A 117 0.52 21.07 -12.78
CA ILE A 117 0.37 19.64 -12.50
C ILE A 117 0.05 18.93 -13.81
N GLN A 118 0.99 18.13 -14.32
CA GLN A 118 0.75 17.21 -15.43
C GLN A 118 0.04 15.96 -14.90
N ALA A 119 0.50 15.47 -13.75
CA ALA A 119 -0.14 14.38 -13.03
C ALA A 119 0.22 14.40 -11.53
N LEU A 120 -0.64 13.76 -10.74
CA LEU A 120 -0.33 13.33 -9.37
C LEU A 120 -0.41 11.81 -9.34
N GLU A 121 0.60 11.16 -8.78
CA GLU A 121 0.61 9.70 -8.62
C GLU A 121 0.63 9.29 -7.16
N PHE A 122 -0.06 8.20 -6.87
CA PHE A 122 -0.21 7.60 -5.55
C PHE A 122 0.15 6.13 -5.68
N THR A 123 1.24 5.72 -5.03
CA THR A 123 1.79 4.38 -5.21
C THR A 123 1.96 3.63 -3.91
N MET A 124 1.70 2.33 -3.97
CA MET A 124 2.09 1.38 -2.93
C MET A 124 2.84 0.24 -3.61
N ASN A 125 3.89 -0.23 -2.96
CA ASN A 125 4.85 -1.17 -3.52
C ASN A 125 5.21 -2.25 -2.51
N LYS A 126 5.38 -3.48 -3.01
CA LYS A 126 5.99 -4.60 -2.31
C LYS A 126 7.17 -5.10 -3.14
N TRP A 127 8.32 -5.24 -2.51
CA TRP A 127 9.43 -6.02 -3.05
C TRP A 127 9.59 -7.30 -2.25
N VAL A 128 9.65 -8.42 -2.96
CA VAL A 128 9.95 -9.74 -2.39
C VAL A 128 10.71 -10.56 -3.42
N ASN A 129 11.82 -11.18 -3.03
CA ASN A 129 12.62 -12.05 -3.90
C ASN A 129 13.00 -11.38 -5.25
N ASN A 130 13.47 -10.13 -5.18
CA ASN A 130 13.81 -9.31 -6.35
C ASN A 130 12.65 -9.05 -7.33
N THR A 131 11.41 -9.12 -6.86
CA THR A 131 10.20 -8.85 -7.64
C THR A 131 9.44 -7.69 -7.01
N ARG A 132 9.16 -6.63 -7.77
CA ARG A 132 8.35 -5.50 -7.36
C ARG A 132 6.91 -5.64 -7.86
N TYR A 133 5.99 -5.64 -6.92
CA TYR A 133 4.56 -5.47 -7.12
C TYR A 133 4.22 -4.02 -6.83
N GLU A 134 3.65 -3.32 -7.81
CA GLU A 134 3.38 -1.89 -7.73
C GLU A 134 1.92 -1.63 -8.10
N TRP A 135 1.18 -1.04 -7.18
CA TRP A 135 -0.13 -0.48 -7.44
C TRP A 135 0.01 1.03 -7.46
N ALA A 136 -0.14 1.61 -8.64
CA ALA A 136 -0.01 3.04 -8.84
C ALA A 136 -1.26 3.58 -9.54
N MET A 137 -1.87 4.59 -8.92
CA MET A 137 -2.97 5.37 -9.48
C MET A 137 -2.46 6.76 -9.83
N GLN A 138 -2.81 7.25 -11.01
CA GLN A 138 -2.43 8.57 -11.49
C GLN A 138 -3.68 9.39 -11.79
N TRP A 139 -3.78 10.59 -11.23
CA TRP A 139 -4.68 11.62 -11.71
C TRP A 139 -3.95 12.46 -12.76
N GLU A 140 -4.22 12.21 -14.03
CA GLU A 140 -3.61 12.95 -15.14
C GLU A 140 -4.40 14.22 -15.44
N ASN A 141 -3.73 15.38 -15.39
CA ASN A 141 -4.31 16.69 -15.65
C ASN A 141 -3.46 17.47 -16.66
N LYS A 142 -3.68 17.28 -17.96
CA LYS A 142 -2.87 17.93 -19.00
C LYS A 142 -3.16 19.43 -19.21
N GLY A 143 -3.97 20.07 -18.36
CA GLY A 143 -4.35 21.48 -18.46
C GLY A 143 -5.53 21.75 -19.41
N THR A 144 -5.56 22.95 -20.01
CA THR A 144 -6.68 23.40 -20.86
C THR A 144 -6.49 23.01 -22.33
N GLY A 145 -7.59 22.75 -23.06
CA GLY A 145 -7.54 22.42 -24.49
C GLY A 145 -7.23 20.96 -24.82
N VAL A 146 -7.24 20.10 -23.78
CA VAL A 146 -7.03 18.65 -23.81
C VAL A 146 -8.24 17.94 -23.18
N PRO A 147 -8.36 16.60 -23.28
CA PRO A 147 -9.41 15.85 -22.59
C PRO A 147 -9.47 16.15 -21.08
N PRO A 148 -10.65 16.01 -20.44
CA PRO A 148 -10.79 16.24 -19.00
C PRO A 148 -9.84 15.35 -18.19
N PRO A 149 -9.42 15.78 -16.98
CA PRO A 149 -8.52 14.99 -16.16
C PRO A 149 -9.07 13.60 -15.89
N VAL A 150 -8.20 12.60 -15.95
CA VAL A 150 -8.56 11.19 -15.99
C VAL A 150 -7.71 10.36 -15.05
N TRP A 151 -8.34 9.40 -14.36
CA TRP A 151 -7.64 8.44 -13.53
C TRP A 151 -7.04 7.32 -14.38
N ARG A 152 -5.77 7.00 -14.15
CA ARG A 152 -5.01 5.97 -14.84
C ARG A 152 -4.40 4.99 -13.84
N ILE A 153 -4.19 3.75 -14.28
CA ILE A 153 -3.48 2.71 -13.53
C ILE A 153 -2.18 2.33 -14.25
N TRP A 154 -1.16 1.99 -13.47
CA TRP A 154 0.10 1.49 -14.00
C TRP A 154 0.03 0.00 -14.31
N THR A 155 0.52 -0.37 -15.49
CA THR A 155 0.52 -1.76 -15.99
C THR A 155 1.83 -2.52 -15.75
N GLY A 156 2.80 -1.91 -15.06
CA GLY A 156 4.18 -2.37 -15.01
C GLY A 156 5.06 -1.85 -16.16
N SER A 157 4.46 -1.28 -17.21
CA SER A 157 5.19 -0.75 -18.39
C SER A 157 4.58 0.49 -19.04
N SER A 158 3.31 0.79 -18.77
CA SER A 158 2.59 1.92 -19.34
C SER A 158 1.41 2.32 -18.46
N TRP A 159 0.92 3.55 -18.62
CA TRP A 159 -0.30 4.04 -17.98
C TRP A 159 -1.54 3.72 -18.81
N GLN A 160 -2.57 3.14 -18.19
CA GLN A 160 -3.86 2.85 -18.83
C GLN A 160 -4.99 3.64 -18.18
N SER A 161 -5.85 4.24 -18.99
CA SER A 161 -7.03 4.94 -18.49
C SER A 161 -8.00 3.97 -17.83
N THR A 162 -8.55 4.36 -16.68
CA THR A 162 -9.65 3.67 -16.02
C THR A 162 -11.01 4.03 -16.62
N GLY A 163 -11.06 5.06 -17.48
CA GLY A 163 -12.30 5.64 -18.02
C GLY A 163 -13.00 6.62 -17.06
N HIS A 164 -12.53 6.76 -15.83
CA HIS A 164 -13.09 7.70 -14.85
C HIS A 164 -12.42 9.06 -14.94
N THR A 165 -13.22 10.10 -15.20
CA THR A 165 -12.77 11.49 -15.21
C THR A 165 -13.16 12.19 -13.91
N GLN A 166 -12.32 13.11 -13.44
CA GLN A 166 -12.59 13.87 -12.23
C GLN A 166 -11.85 15.20 -12.25
N SER A 167 -12.56 16.31 -12.06
CA SER A 167 -11.94 17.60 -11.76
C SER A 167 -11.80 17.73 -10.26
N LEU A 168 -10.58 18.04 -9.80
CA LEU A 168 -10.27 18.26 -8.39
C LEU A 168 -10.13 19.76 -8.14
N ALA A 169 -10.63 20.23 -6.99
CA ALA A 169 -10.68 21.63 -6.65
C ALA A 169 -9.40 22.07 -5.93
N VAL A 170 -8.82 23.19 -6.33
CA VAL A 170 -7.71 23.77 -5.58
C VAL A 170 -8.18 24.19 -4.18
N ASN A 171 -7.22 24.26 -3.25
CA ASN A 171 -7.45 24.69 -1.88
C ASN A 171 -8.49 23.86 -1.11
N THR A 172 -8.60 22.58 -1.46
CA THR A 172 -9.50 21.62 -0.83
C THR A 172 -8.73 20.35 -0.49
N TRP A 173 -9.02 19.77 0.67
CA TRP A 173 -8.53 18.44 1.02
C TRP A 173 -9.36 17.39 0.28
N HIS A 174 -8.69 16.63 -0.57
CA HIS A 174 -9.22 15.48 -1.26
C HIS A 174 -8.89 14.20 -0.50
N HIS A 175 -9.76 13.20 -0.57
CA HIS A 175 -9.54 11.89 0.05
C HIS A 175 -9.30 10.85 -1.04
N ILE A 176 -8.26 10.03 -0.93
CA ILE A 176 -8.05 8.88 -1.81
C ILE A 176 -7.87 7.60 -1.01
N GLN A 177 -8.46 6.52 -1.51
CA GLN A 177 -8.15 5.17 -1.05
C GLN A 177 -7.84 4.29 -2.27
N ILE A 178 -6.80 3.48 -2.18
CA ILE A 178 -6.43 2.51 -3.23
C ILE A 178 -6.29 1.17 -2.57
N LYS A 179 -6.95 0.16 -3.12
CA LYS A 179 -6.87 -1.22 -2.65
C LYS A 179 -6.37 -2.15 -3.74
N GLY A 180 -5.43 -3.01 -3.38
CA GLY A 180 -4.80 -3.96 -4.27
C GLY A 180 -4.49 -5.28 -3.58
N THR A 181 -4.30 -6.33 -4.37
CA THR A 181 -3.83 -7.62 -3.88
C THR A 181 -2.76 -8.21 -4.78
N VAL A 182 -1.95 -9.10 -4.24
CA VAL A 182 -1.15 -10.05 -5.02
C VAL A 182 -2.01 -11.28 -5.25
N SER A 183 -2.40 -11.52 -6.51
CA SER A 183 -3.26 -12.65 -6.88
C SER A 183 -2.66 -13.40 -8.06
N GLY A 184 -2.44 -14.70 -7.89
CA GLY A 184 -1.80 -15.52 -8.94
C GLY A 184 -0.42 -15.02 -9.35
N GLY A 185 0.35 -14.41 -8.42
CA GLY A 185 1.65 -13.82 -8.71
C GLY A 185 1.61 -12.51 -9.50
N GLN A 186 0.45 -11.87 -9.62
CA GLN A 186 0.25 -10.61 -10.33
C GLN A 186 -0.16 -9.49 -9.37
N VAL A 187 0.12 -8.25 -9.78
CA VAL A 187 -0.49 -7.04 -9.20
C VAL A 187 -1.95 -7.02 -9.62
N HIS A 188 -2.87 -7.16 -8.66
CA HIS A 188 -4.30 -7.07 -8.92
C HIS A 188 -4.87 -5.79 -8.29
N TYR A 189 -5.44 -4.92 -9.12
CA TYR A 189 -6.13 -3.71 -8.66
C TYR A 189 -7.56 -4.08 -8.25
N VAL A 190 -7.93 -3.81 -6.99
CA VAL A 190 -9.27 -4.14 -6.48
C VAL A 190 -10.21 -2.96 -6.69
N SER A 191 -9.89 -1.81 -6.11
CA SER A 191 -10.75 -0.63 -6.14
C SER A 191 -9.97 0.65 -5.83
N PHE A 192 -10.56 1.78 -6.21
CA PHE A 192 -10.13 3.08 -5.68
C PHE A 192 -11.34 3.97 -5.36
N THR A 193 -11.12 4.92 -4.46
CA THR A 193 -12.03 6.04 -4.20
C THR A 193 -11.26 7.34 -4.29
N SER A 194 -11.90 8.40 -4.79
CA SER A 194 -11.39 9.77 -4.70
C SER A 194 -12.54 10.73 -4.47
N ASP A 195 -12.63 11.30 -3.26
CA ASP A 195 -13.81 12.02 -2.77
C ASP A 195 -15.10 11.20 -2.94
N SER A 196 -16.05 11.68 -3.76
CA SER A 196 -17.31 10.99 -4.07
C SER A 196 -17.18 9.95 -5.19
N LEU A 197 -16.05 9.88 -5.89
CA LEU A 197 -15.81 8.88 -6.92
C LEU A 197 -15.43 7.55 -6.25
N SER A 198 -16.08 6.46 -6.65
CA SER A 198 -15.72 5.10 -6.24
C SER A 198 -15.77 4.19 -7.45
N ALA A 199 -14.74 3.36 -7.63
CA ALA A 199 -14.64 2.45 -8.76
C ALA A 199 -14.04 1.11 -8.36
N SER A 200 -14.63 0.04 -8.89
CA SER A 200 -14.03 -1.29 -8.92
C SER A 200 -13.17 -1.41 -10.18
N LEU A 201 -11.93 -1.86 -10.03
CA LEU A 201 -10.94 -1.91 -11.10
C LEU A 201 -10.88 -3.32 -11.72
N GLY A 202 -10.44 -4.31 -10.95
CA GLY A 202 -10.41 -5.71 -11.33
C GLY A 202 -9.32 -6.11 -12.34
N GLN A 203 -8.48 -5.17 -12.80
CA GLN A 203 -7.38 -5.46 -13.70
C GLN A 203 -6.19 -6.10 -12.97
N SER A 204 -5.45 -6.97 -13.66
CA SER A 204 -4.22 -7.57 -13.17
C SER A 204 -3.07 -7.35 -14.14
N TYR A 205 -1.87 -7.15 -13.60
CA TYR A 205 -0.65 -6.89 -14.38
C TYR A 205 0.54 -7.66 -13.80
N PRO A 206 1.53 -8.00 -14.65
CA PRO A 206 2.74 -8.65 -14.17
C PRO A 206 3.54 -7.72 -13.24
N PRO A 207 4.22 -8.26 -12.21
CA PRO A 207 5.21 -7.50 -11.48
C PRO A 207 6.46 -7.26 -12.35
N VAL A 208 7.36 -6.41 -11.86
CA VAL A 208 8.63 -6.11 -12.54
C VAL A 208 9.82 -6.60 -11.72
N SER A 209 10.92 -6.95 -12.39
CA SER A 209 12.17 -7.31 -11.70
C SER A 209 12.78 -6.07 -11.06
N SER A 210 13.09 -6.14 -9.76
CA SER A 210 13.68 -5.03 -9.00
C SER A 210 14.27 -5.55 -7.70
N THR A 211 15.49 -5.15 -7.37
CA THR A 211 16.25 -5.71 -6.24
C THR A 211 15.81 -5.17 -4.87
N GLY A 212 16.01 -6.00 -3.84
CA GLY A 212 15.76 -5.70 -2.44
C GLY A 212 14.40 -6.20 -1.97
N ASP A 213 14.16 -6.18 -0.66
CA ASP A 213 12.88 -6.57 -0.04
C ASP A 213 12.43 -5.45 0.91
N LYS A 214 11.19 -4.98 0.74
CA LYS A 214 10.57 -3.89 1.52
C LYS A 214 9.13 -3.68 1.11
N LEU A 215 8.38 -2.97 1.94
CA LEU A 215 7.18 -2.26 1.51
C LEU A 215 7.54 -0.79 1.28
N ALA A 216 6.82 -0.09 0.41
CA ALA A 216 6.94 1.36 0.31
C ALA A 216 5.64 1.99 -0.18
N ILE A 217 5.45 3.26 0.19
CA ILE A 217 4.45 4.14 -0.42
C ILE A 217 5.16 5.34 -1.04
N ALA A 218 4.57 5.94 -2.07
CA ALA A 218 5.07 7.18 -2.62
C ALA A 218 3.96 8.06 -3.20
N PHE A 219 4.26 9.36 -3.24
CA PHE A 219 3.53 10.35 -4.01
C PHE A 219 4.45 10.90 -5.09
N GLN A 220 3.97 11.01 -6.32
CA GLN A 220 4.71 11.63 -7.42
C GLN A 220 4.07 12.95 -7.81
N LEU A 221 4.90 13.98 -7.92
CA LEU A 221 4.56 15.26 -8.51
C LEU A 221 5.18 15.32 -9.91
N ASP A 222 4.37 15.09 -10.95
CA ASP A 222 4.77 15.24 -12.34
C ASP A 222 4.52 16.66 -12.86
N SER A 223 5.59 17.30 -13.33
CA SER A 223 5.50 18.58 -14.01
C SER A 223 5.06 18.45 -15.46
N ASP A 224 4.55 19.53 -16.02
CA ASP A 224 4.32 19.67 -17.46
C ASP A 224 5.63 19.93 -18.24
N SER A 225 5.49 20.37 -19.49
CA SER A 225 6.63 20.67 -20.36
C SER A 225 7.52 21.81 -19.87
N ASN A 226 7.02 22.67 -18.97
CA ASN A 226 7.75 23.82 -18.46
C ASN A 226 8.60 23.49 -17.23
N GLY A 227 8.30 22.41 -16.52
CA GLY A 227 9.04 22.05 -15.29
C GLY A 227 8.78 23.02 -14.13
N ASP A 228 7.63 23.69 -14.15
CA ASP A 228 7.27 24.74 -13.21
C ASP A 228 7.01 24.20 -11.80
N ALA A 229 7.21 25.07 -10.81
CA ALA A 229 7.09 24.73 -9.40
C ALA A 229 5.64 24.51 -8.97
N TYR A 230 5.41 23.53 -8.10
CA TYR A 230 4.17 23.41 -7.34
C TYR A 230 4.35 22.55 -6.09
N THR A 231 3.30 22.45 -5.30
CA THR A 231 3.33 21.78 -4.00
C THR A 231 2.08 20.93 -3.81
N LEU A 232 2.32 19.74 -3.27
CA LEU A 232 1.32 18.84 -2.73
C LEU A 232 1.48 18.81 -1.20
N TYR A 233 0.37 18.75 -0.48
CA TYR A 233 0.35 18.45 0.95
C TYR A 233 -0.35 17.10 1.11
N ALA A 234 0.20 16.22 1.93
CA ALA A 234 -0.38 14.92 2.28
C ALA A 234 -0.58 14.86 3.79
N ASP A 235 -1.67 14.26 4.24
CA ASP A 235 -2.08 14.25 5.64
C ASP A 235 -2.93 13.03 5.97
N THR A 236 -2.89 12.58 7.22
CA THR A 236 -3.58 11.38 7.74
C THR A 236 -3.31 10.10 6.93
N ILE A 237 -2.09 9.93 6.44
CA ILE A 237 -1.67 8.80 5.60
C ILE A 237 -1.66 7.53 6.45
N THR A 238 -2.47 6.58 5.99
CA THR A 238 -2.55 5.23 6.54
C THR A 238 -2.21 4.20 5.47
N PHE A 239 -1.34 3.26 5.82
CA PHE A 239 -1.02 2.09 5.00
C PHE A 239 -1.33 0.81 5.75
N SER A 240 -2.11 -0.08 5.14
CA SER A 240 -2.49 -1.38 5.70
C SER A 240 -2.09 -2.53 4.79
N HIS A 241 -1.64 -3.64 5.39
CA HIS A 241 -1.30 -4.87 4.68
C HIS A 241 -1.62 -6.13 5.48
N SER A 242 -1.89 -7.25 4.80
CA SER A 242 -2.21 -8.57 5.40
C SER A 242 -1.98 -9.72 4.44
#